data_AF-M0A7W7-F1
#
_entry.id   AF-M0A7W7-F1
#
_cell.length_a   1.000
_cell.length_b   1.000
_cell.length_c   1.000
_cell.angle_alpha   90.00
_cell.angle_beta   90.00
_cell.angle_gamma   90.00
#
_symmetry.space_group_name_H-M   'P 1'
#
loop_
_entity.id
_entity.type
_entity.pdbx_description
1 polymer ?
#
loop_
_entity_poly.entity_id
_entity_poly.type
_entity_poly.pdbx_seq_one_letter_code
_entity_poly.pdbx_strand_id
1 'polypeptide(L)'
;MTSSTNSTGSGSTESGGSFRERAIRVVISIVVLVPVTVFLGYGGWIVLTLTASVGLYDPKTDDGEPLRHRLAAWPDRNRDVMRTDGKEPLPLKP
;
A
#
# COMPACT_ATOMS: atom_id res chain seq x y z
N MET A 1 -68.11 29.36 28.30
CA MET A 1 -68.36 27.93 28.01
C MET A 1 -67.13 27.40 27.29
N THR A 2 -66.27 26.70 28.03
CA THR A 2 -65.11 25.96 27.54
C THR A 2 -65.55 24.56 27.14
N SER A 3 -65.24 24.12 25.93
CA SER A 3 -65.28 22.70 25.59
C SER A 3 -64.00 22.32 24.83
N SER A 4 -63.14 21.64 25.57
CA SER A 4 -61.96 20.92 25.10
C SER A 4 -62.37 19.57 24.50
N THR A 5 -61.75 19.19 23.39
CA THR A 5 -61.52 17.79 22.97
C THR A 5 -60.27 17.81 22.08
N ASN A 6 -59.08 17.67 22.65
CA ASN A 6 -58.34 16.44 22.94
C ASN A 6 -57.95 15.63 21.68
N SER A 7 -56.64 15.58 21.51
CA SER A 7 -55.78 14.78 20.64
C SER A 7 -56.27 13.39 20.24
N THR A 8 -56.05 13.05 18.97
CA THR A 8 -55.61 11.72 18.57
C THR A 8 -54.41 11.88 17.65
N GLY A 9 -53.22 11.62 18.19
CA GLY A 9 -52.05 11.35 17.38
C GLY A 9 -52.25 10.04 16.62
N SER A 10 -51.86 10.03 15.36
CA SER A 10 -51.51 8.79 14.65
C SER A 10 -50.14 9.01 14.04
N GLY A 11 -49.12 8.72 14.84
CA GLY A 11 -47.78 8.48 14.33
C GLY A 11 -47.73 7.04 13.85
N SER A 12 -47.59 6.83 12.55
CA SER A 12 -47.13 5.54 12.01
C SER A 12 -46.73 5.64 10.54
N THR A 13 -45.41 5.56 10.31
CA THR A 13 -44.77 4.81 9.22
C THR A 13 -44.57 5.49 7.85
N GLU A 14 -43.87 6.62 7.79
CA GLU A 14 -43.31 7.10 6.49
C GLU A 14 -41.78 6.94 6.35
N SER A 15 -41.07 6.48 7.38
CA SER A 15 -39.59 6.43 7.35
C SER A 15 -39.00 5.14 6.73
N GLY A 16 -39.81 4.08 6.55
CA GLY A 16 -39.32 2.75 6.18
C GLY A 16 -38.89 2.57 4.71
N GLY A 17 -39.49 3.34 3.78
CA GLY A 17 -39.18 3.24 2.35
C GLY A 17 -37.82 3.86 1.99
N SER A 18 -37.58 5.10 2.44
CA SER A 18 -36.37 5.86 2.07
C SER A 18 -35.10 5.28 2.68
N PHE A 19 -35.14 4.86 3.95
CA PHE A 19 -33.95 4.32 4.61
C PHE A 19 -33.57 2.95 4.04
N ARG A 20 -34.56 2.07 3.80
CA ARG A 20 -34.34 0.75 3.21
C ARG A 20 -33.81 0.85 1.79
N GLU A 21 -34.34 1.77 0.98
CA GLU A 21 -33.89 1.99 -0.39
C GLU A 21 -32.47 2.56 -0.44
N ARG A 22 -32.13 3.51 0.45
CA ARG A 22 -30.75 3.99 0.63
C ARG A 22 -29.80 2.88 1.08
N ALA A 23 -30.23 2.03 2.02
CA ALA A 23 -29.43 0.92 2.51
C ALA A 23 -29.15 -0.10 1.39
N ILE A 24 -30.16 -0.45 0.58
CA ILE A 24 -29.99 -1.35 -0.58
C ILE A 24 -29.02 -0.74 -1.59
N ARG A 25 -29.14 0.56 -1.87
CA ARG A 25 -28.23 1.26 -2.80
C ARG A 25 -26.78 1.24 -2.31
N VAL A 26 -26.56 1.44 -1.01
CA VAL A 26 -25.23 1.37 -0.39
C VAL A 26 -24.68 -0.05 -0.45
N VAL A 27 -25.49 -1.07 -0.15
CA VAL A 27 -25.08 -2.47 -0.24
C VAL A 27 -24.66 -2.81 -1.68
N ILE A 28 -25.45 -2.44 -2.68
CA ILE A 28 -25.08 -2.63 -4.10
C ILE A 28 -23.76 -1.92 -4.40
N SER A 29 -23.59 -0.68 -3.93
CA SER A 29 -22.35 0.06 -4.14
C SER A 29 -21.14 -0.64 -3.51
N ILE A 30 -21.26 -1.18 -2.30
CA ILE A 30 -20.17 -1.90 -1.63
C ILE A 30 -19.87 -3.20 -2.37
N VAL A 31 -20.91 -3.96 -2.74
CA VAL A 31 -20.78 -5.24 -3.46
C VAL A 31 -20.12 -5.05 -4.83
N VAL A 32 -20.28 -3.90 -5.48
CA VAL A 32 -19.58 -3.59 -6.74
C VAL A 32 -18.18 -3.03 -6.50
N LEU A 33 -18.03 -2.09 -5.56
CA LEU A 33 -16.76 -1.40 -5.34
C LEU A 33 -15.70 -2.31 -4.70
N VAL A 34 -16.10 -3.21 -3.80
CA VAL A 34 -15.17 -4.11 -3.10
C VAL A 34 -14.48 -5.07 -4.08
N PRO A 35 -15.16 -5.82 -4.95
CA PRO A 35 -14.49 -6.64 -5.96
C PRO A 35 -13.60 -5.81 -6.87
N VAL A 36 -14.04 -4.64 -7.35
CA VAL A 36 -13.22 -3.77 -8.22
C VAL A 36 -11.93 -3.38 -7.50
N THR A 37 -12.01 -2.90 -6.27
CA THR A 37 -10.84 -2.51 -5.48
C THR A 37 -9.95 -3.69 -5.11
N VAL A 38 -10.52 -4.87 -4.86
CA VAL A 38 -9.79 -6.13 -4.67
C VAL A 38 -9.07 -6.50 -5.97
N PHE A 39 -9.73 -6.53 -7.13
CA PHE A 39 -9.08 -6.84 -8.41
C PHE A 39 -8.00 -5.81 -8.77
N LEU A 40 -8.21 -4.52 -8.50
CA LEU A 40 -7.19 -3.48 -8.69
C LEU A 40 -6.04 -3.62 -7.68
N GLY A 41 -6.32 -3.96 -6.43
CA GLY A 41 -5.32 -4.14 -5.37
C GLY A 41 -4.48 -5.40 -5.57
N TYR A 42 -5.13 -6.55 -5.74
CA TYR A 42 -4.47 -7.83 -6.01
C TYR A 42 -3.85 -7.87 -7.41
N GLY A 43 -4.53 -7.33 -8.42
CA GLY A 43 -3.97 -7.18 -9.77
C GLY A 43 -2.78 -6.21 -9.78
N GLY A 44 -2.89 -5.10 -9.06
CA GLY A 44 -1.81 -4.14 -8.86
C GLY A 44 -0.61 -4.75 -8.12
N TRP A 45 -0.86 -5.59 -7.12
CA TRP A 45 0.19 -6.34 -6.44
C TRP A 45 0.93 -7.29 -7.39
N ILE A 46 0.20 -8.02 -8.25
CA ILE A 46 0.80 -8.92 -9.24
C ILE A 46 1.66 -8.13 -10.23
N VAL A 47 1.15 -7.02 -10.77
CA VAL A 47 1.90 -6.14 -11.68
C VAL A 47 3.16 -5.60 -10.99
N LEU A 48 3.03 -5.07 -9.77
CA LEU A 48 4.16 -4.56 -9.00
C LEU A 48 5.20 -5.66 -8.72
N THR A 49 4.76 -6.86 -8.37
CA THR A 49 5.64 -8.00 -8.08
C THR A 49 6.38 -8.47 -9.33
N LEU A 50 5.70 -8.54 -10.48
CA LEU A 50 6.32 -8.88 -11.76
C LEU A 50 7.32 -7.80 -12.19
N THR A 51 6.95 -6.53 -12.10
CA THR A 51 7.85 -5.41 -12.40
C THR A 51 9.04 -5.38 -11.45
N ALA A 52 8.87 -5.67 -10.16
CA ALA A 52 9.98 -5.76 -9.21
C ALA A 52 10.88 -6.98 -9.48
N SER A 53 10.30 -8.11 -9.88
CA SER A 53 11.06 -9.33 -10.18
C SER A 53 11.88 -9.20 -11.47
N VAL A 54 11.35 -8.51 -12.48
CA VAL A 54 12.07 -8.23 -13.74
C VAL A 54 12.96 -6.99 -13.61
N GLY A 55 12.57 -6.05 -12.76
CA GLY A 55 13.16 -4.71 -12.64
C GLY A 55 14.07 -4.52 -11.44
N LEU A 56 14.52 -5.59 -10.76
CA LEU A 56 15.62 -5.48 -9.80
C LEU A 56 16.95 -5.32 -10.55
N TYR A 57 17.05 -4.18 -11.25
CA TYR A 57 18.28 -3.69 -11.84
C TYR A 57 19.29 -3.59 -10.72
N ASP A 58 20.28 -4.48 -10.72
CA ASP A 58 21.43 -4.32 -9.84
C ASP A 58 22.34 -3.26 -10.46
N PRO A 59 22.42 -2.05 -9.87
CA PRO A 59 23.23 -0.99 -10.43
C PRO A 59 24.68 -1.46 -10.51
N LYS A 60 25.28 -1.24 -11.67
CA LYS A 60 26.72 -1.43 -11.84
C LYS A 60 27.44 -0.16 -11.43
N THR A 61 28.55 -0.34 -10.75
CA THR A 61 29.50 0.72 -10.43
C THR A 61 30.22 1.19 -11.69
N ASP A 62 30.96 2.30 -11.63
CA ASP A 62 31.67 2.87 -12.79
C ASP A 62 32.62 1.88 -13.48
N ASP A 63 33.13 0.90 -12.73
CA ASP A 63 34.02 -0.16 -13.23
C ASP A 63 33.26 -1.40 -13.76
N GLY A 64 31.93 -1.34 -13.83
CA GLY A 64 31.07 -2.42 -14.33
C GLY A 64 30.72 -3.50 -13.31
N GLU A 65 31.26 -3.42 -12.09
CA GLU A 65 31.00 -4.38 -11.01
C GLU A 65 29.60 -4.16 -10.40
N PRO A 66 28.77 -5.21 -10.25
CA PRO A 66 27.47 -5.08 -9.60
C PRO A 66 27.61 -4.61 -8.15
N LEU A 67 26.79 -3.61 -7.76
CA LEU A 67 26.86 -2.96 -6.46
C LEU A 67 26.74 -3.95 -5.30
N ARG A 68 25.90 -4.98 -5.45
CA ARG A 68 25.73 -6.03 -4.44
C ARG A 68 27.05 -6.73 -4.07
N HIS A 69 27.90 -7.00 -5.06
CA HIS A 69 29.16 -7.72 -4.82
C HIS A 69 30.20 -6.79 -4.20
N ARG A 70 30.25 -5.53 -4.65
CA ARG A 70 31.10 -4.51 -4.06
C ARG A 70 30.74 -4.23 -2.60
N LEU A 71 29.45 -4.08 -2.28
CA LEU A 71 28.96 -3.91 -0.92
C LEU A 71 29.24 -5.12 -0.03
N ALA A 72 29.05 -6.33 -0.54
CA ALA A 72 29.33 -7.55 0.22
C ALA A 72 30.81 -7.69 0.58
N ALA A 73 31.72 -7.31 -0.32
CA ALA A 73 33.17 -7.38 -0.09
C ALA A 73 33.73 -6.14 0.66
N TRP A 74 32.95 -5.07 0.79
CA TRP A 74 33.40 -3.81 1.39
C TRP A 74 33.92 -3.94 2.83
N PRO A 75 33.26 -4.67 3.74
CA PRO A 75 33.73 -4.78 5.13
C PRO A 75 35.09 -5.44 5.26
N ASP A 76 35.34 -6.50 4.48
CA ASP A 76 36.61 -7.22 4.51
C ASP A 76 37.73 -6.38 3.90
N ARG A 77 37.49 -5.76 2.74
CA ARG A 77 38.45 -4.84 2.11
C ARG A 77 38.81 -3.67 3.03
N ASN A 78 37.81 -3.09 3.69
CA ASN A 78 38.03 -2.01 4.65
C ASN A 78 38.82 -2.49 5.88
N ARG A 79 38.53 -3.70 6.39
CA ARG A 79 39.29 -4.31 7.49
C ARG A 79 40.76 -4.52 7.11
N ASP A 80 41.04 -4.95 5.89
CA ASP A 80 42.41 -5.18 5.43
C ASP A 80 43.22 -3.89 5.31
N VAL A 81 42.60 -2.78 4.86
CA VAL A 81 43.24 -1.46 4.89
C VAL A 81 43.50 -0.99 6.32
N MET A 82 42.56 -1.21 7.24
CA MET A 82 42.76 -0.85 8.65
C MET A 82 43.88 -1.68 9.31
N ARG A 83 44.13 -2.91 8.85
CA ARG A 83 45.24 -3.76 9.33
C ARG A 83 46.62 -3.30 8.87
N THR A 84 46.68 -2.48 7.82
CA THR A 84 47.94 -1.90 7.34
C THR A 84 48.15 -0.46 7.84
N ASP A 85 47.42 -0.05 8.88
CA ASP A 85 47.40 1.35 9.37
C ASP A 85 47.09 2.36 8.25
N GLY A 86 46.27 1.97 7.26
CA GLY A 86 45.90 2.82 6.13
C GLY A 86 47.01 3.04 5.09
N LYS A 87 48.05 2.18 5.09
CA LYS A 87 49.14 2.23 4.09
C LYS A 87 48.72 1.70 2.72
N GLU A 88 47.77 0.75 2.69
CA GLU A 88 47.16 0.27 1.45
C GLU A 88 46.12 1.28 0.93
N PRO A 89 45.92 1.37 -0.41
CA PRO A 89 44.93 2.26 -0.98
C PRO A 89 43.53 1.89 -0.49
N LEU A 90 42.73 2.91 -0.23
CA LEU A 90 41.34 2.74 0.17
C LEU A 90 40.57 1.93 -0.88
N PRO A 91 39.70 0.99 -0.47
CA PRO A 91 38.85 0.31 -1.42
C PRO A 91 37.93 1.34 -2.11
N LEU A 92 37.58 1.08 -3.37
CA LEU A 92 36.71 1.95 -4.17
C LEU A 92 35.30 2.03 -3.58
N LYS A 93 34.86 3.25 -3.25
CA LYS A 93 33.59 3.52 -2.57
C LYS A 93 32.44 2.71 -3.22
N PRO A 94 31.56 2.11 -2.39
CA PRO A 94 30.36 1.47 -2.90
C PRO A 94 29.45 2.48 -3.60
#